data_AF-A0A0F9JDV4-F1
#
_entry.id   AF-A0A0F9JDV4-F1
#
_cell.length_a   1.000
_cell.length_b   1.000
_cell.length_c   1.000
_cell.angle_alpha   90.00
_cell.angle_beta   90.00
_cell.angle_gamma   90.00
#
_symmetry.space_group_name_H-M   'P 1'
#
loop_
_entity.id
_entity.type
_entity.pdbx_description
1 polymer ?
#
loop_
_entity_poly.entity_id
_entity_poly.type
_entity_poly.pdbx_seq_one_letter_code
_entity_poly.pdbx_strand_id
1 'polypeptide(L)' 'HFGISRSGSAALFYRNGEPVTTVSDVLIDPEATTQDLVIGVRYSKDANFYQGPFPRLVVADEALTAEDWRAMYRQQRDYA' A
#
# COMPACT_ATOMS: atom_id res chain seq x y z
N HIS A 1 10.16 -0.35 1.01
CA HIS A 1 9.02 -0.80 0.16
C HIS A 1 7.89 -1.25 1.08
N PHE A 2 6.71 -0.67 0.93
CA PHE A 2 5.53 -0.97 1.75
C PHE A 2 4.38 -1.38 0.83
N GLY A 3 3.54 -2.29 1.32
CA GLY A 3 2.47 -2.86 0.52
C GLY A 3 1.27 -3.28 1.36
N ILE A 4 0.12 -3.32 0.71
CA ILE A 4 -1.10 -3.93 1.21
C ILE A 4 -1.74 -4.71 0.06
N SER A 5 -2.13 -5.95 0.33
CA SER A 5 -2.97 -6.72 -0.60
C SER A 5 -4.24 -7.13 0.12
N ARG A 6 -5.38 -6.76 -0.45
CA ARG A 6 -6.69 -7.08 0.07
C ARG A 6 -7.35 -8.11 -0.83
N SER A 7 -7.85 -9.18 -0.23
CA SER A 7 -8.72 -10.16 -0.88
C SER A 7 -9.96 -10.35 -0.01
N GLY A 8 -11.13 -10.02 -0.58
CA GLY A 8 -12.40 -10.01 0.16
C GLY A 8 -12.34 -9.12 1.41
N SER A 9 -12.57 -9.72 2.58
CA SER A 9 -12.57 -9.06 3.89
C SER A 9 -11.23 -9.09 4.61
N ALA A 10 -10.18 -9.64 4.01
CA ALA A 10 -8.86 -9.75 4.62
C ALA A 10 -7.83 -8.91 3.87
N ALA A 11 -6.88 -8.32 4.60
CA ALA A 11 -5.73 -7.66 4.04
C ALA A 11 -4.44 -8.12 4.71
N LEU A 12 -3.42 -8.33 3.88
CA LEU A 12 -2.06 -8.62 4.28
C LEU A 12 -1.20 -7.39 4.06
N PHE A 13 -0.42 -7.03 5.07
CA PHE A 13 0.52 -5.92 5.01
C PHE A 13 1.91 -6.47 4.73
N TYR A 14 2.68 -5.74 3.92
CA TYR A 14 4.02 -6.15 3.52
C TYR A 14 5.04 -5.06 3.82
N ARG A 15 6.22 -5.48 4.26
CA ARG A 15 7.38 -4.60 4.45
C ARG A 15 8.61 -5.27 3.84
N ASN A 16 9.27 -4.56 2.93
CA ASN A 16 10.45 -5.06 2.22
C ASN A 16 10.22 -6.43 1.55
N GLY A 17 9.02 -6.62 0.99
CA GLY A 17 8.62 -7.85 0.29
C GLY A 17 8.12 -8.98 1.19
N GLU A 18 8.25 -8.87 2.52
CA GLU A 18 7.80 -9.91 3.46
C GLU A 18 6.48 -9.53 4.15
N PRO A 19 5.61 -10.51 4.45
CA PRO A 19 4.38 -10.26 5.17
C PRO A 19 4.68 -9.83 6.61
N VAL A 20 3.92 -8.86 7.09
CA VAL A 20 3.89 -8.44 8.49
C VAL A 20 2.82 -9.27 9.20
N THR A 21 3.13 -9.78 10.39
CA THR A 21 2.21 -10.61 11.20
C THR A 21 0.97 -9.88 11.67
N THR A 22 0.96 -8.55 11.62
CA THR A 22 -0.21 -7.73 11.92
C THR A 22 -1.16 -7.71 10.73
N VAL A 23 -2.33 -8.33 10.91
CA VAL A 23 -3.47 -8.21 10.01
C VAL A 23 -4.49 -7.25 10.62
N SER A 24 -5.11 -6.42 9.78
CA SER A 24 -6.26 -5.58 10.17
C SER A 24 -7.52 -6.31 9.74
N ASP A 25 -8.43 -6.54 10.68
CA ASP A 25 -9.76 -7.11 10.46
C ASP A 25 -10.82 -6.03 10.19
N VAL A 26 -10.52 -4.78 10.57
CA VAL A 26 -11.32 -3.61 10.21
C VAL A 26 -10.80 -3.03 8.89
N LEU A 27 -11.46 -3.37 7.79
CA LEU A 27 -11.18 -2.80 6.47
C LEU A 27 -12.43 -2.10 5.94
N ILE A 28 -12.31 -0.79 5.71
CA ILE A 28 -13.33 -0.01 5.01
C ILE A 28 -13.27 -0.41 3.53
N ASP A 29 -14.42 -0.67 2.90
CA ASP A 29 -14.50 -0.96 1.47
C ASP A 29 -14.05 0.25 0.63
N PRO A 30 -12.95 0.15 -0.13
CA PRO A 30 -12.51 1.25 -0.98
C PRO A 30 -13.46 1.48 -2.16
N GLU A 31 -14.24 0.49 -2.61
CA GLU A 31 -15.18 0.70 -3.73
C GLU A 31 -16.38 1.56 -3.33
N ALA A 32 -16.67 1.64 -2.03
CA ALA A 32 -17.70 2.51 -1.49
C ALA A 32 -17.22 3.97 -1.29
N THR A 33 -15.94 4.28 -1.52
CA THR A 33 -15.41 5.62 -1.28
C THR A 33 -15.58 6.52 -2.50
N THR A 34 -16.13 7.72 -2.27
CA THR A 34 -16.12 8.81 -3.26
C THR A 34 -14.96 9.78 -3.05
N GLN A 35 -14.00 9.41 -2.19
CA GLN A 35 -12.90 10.28 -1.80
C GLN A 35 -11.68 10.07 -2.72
N ASP A 36 -10.97 11.16 -3.00
CA ASP A 36 -9.71 11.11 -3.75
C ASP A 36 -8.62 10.35 -2.97
N LEU A 37 -7.76 9.64 -3.69
CA LEU A 37 -6.52 9.12 -3.12
C LEU A 37 -5.55 10.27 -2.84
N VAL A 38 -5.33 10.58 -1.56
CA VAL A 38 -4.39 11.60 -1.10
C VAL A 38 -3.19 10.99 -0.37
N ILE A 39 -1.98 11.48 -0.64
CA ILE A 39 -0.74 10.99 -0.03
C ILE A 39 -0.07 12.12 0.73
N GLY A 40 0.42 11.83 1.94
CA GLY A 40 1.11 12.80 2.79
C GLY A 40 0.20 13.82 3.46
N VAL A 41 -1.11 13.72 3.23
CA VAL A 41 -2.09 14.62 3.78
C VAL A 41 -2.70 14.06 5.07
N ARG A 42 -2.92 14.92 6.07
CA ARG A 42 -3.66 14.55 7.30
C ARG A 42 -4.63 15.66 7.69
N TYR A 43 -5.87 15.30 8.04
CA TYR A 43 -6.98 16.18 8.48
C TYR A 43 -7.55 17.14 7.41
N SER A 44 -6.74 17.87 6.64
CA SER A 44 -7.22 18.77 5.57
C SER A 44 -6.37 18.63 4.30
N LYS A 45 -6.97 18.81 3.12
CA LYS A 45 -6.28 18.68 1.82
C LYS A 45 -5.09 19.62 1.63
N ASP A 46 -5.06 20.73 2.38
CA ASP A 46 -4.01 21.73 2.31
C ASP A 46 -2.81 21.41 3.23
N ALA A 47 -2.93 20.40 4.08
CA ALA A 47 -1.88 20.03 5.02
C ALA A 47 -1.01 18.91 4.45
N ASN A 48 0.25 19.19 4.14
CA ASN A 48 1.23 18.18 3.72
C ASN A 48 2.22 17.87 4.85
N PHE A 49 2.15 16.65 5.37
CA PHE A 49 2.99 16.10 6.44
C PHE A 49 4.07 15.15 5.92
N TYR A 50 4.12 14.88 4.61
CA TYR A 50 5.14 14.03 4.04
C TYR A 50 6.27 14.88 3.42
N GLN A 51 7.48 14.67 3.92
CA GLN A 51 8.69 15.30 3.40
C GLN A 51 9.68 14.20 2.99
N GLY A 52 9.91 14.07 1.68
CA GLY A 52 10.87 13.12 1.15
C GLY A 52 10.53 12.66 -0.27
N PRO A 53 11.45 11.91 -0.91
CA PRO A 53 11.16 11.29 -2.20
C PRO A 53 10.13 10.17 -2.01
N PHE A 54 8.99 10.29 -2.69
CA PHE A 54 8.05 9.19 -2.86
C PHE A 54 8.38 8.49 -4.18
N PRO A 55 8.94 7.27 -4.18
CA PRO A 55 9.38 6.61 -5.40
C PRO A 55 8.17 6.13 -6.21
N ARG A 56 7.88 4.83 -6.19
CA ARG A 56 6.85 4.25 -7.05
C ARG A 56 5.57 3.98 -6.27
N LEU A 57 4.46 4.59 -6.70
CA LEU A 57 3.11 4.20 -6.33
C LEU A 57 2.58 3.19 -7.36
N VAL A 58 2.04 2.08 -6.89
CA VAL A 58 1.35 1.09 -7.73
C VAL A 58 0.01 0.76 -7.08
N VAL A 59 -1.05 0.77 -7.89
CA VAL A 59 -2.38 0.28 -7.54
C VAL A 59 -2.70 -0.82 -8.54
N ALA A 60 -3.14 -1.97 -8.04
CA ALA A 60 -3.51 -3.13 -8.84
C ALA A 60 -4.98 -3.50 -8.59
N ASP A 61 -5.60 -4.13 -9.57
CA ASP A 61 -6.96 -4.68 -9.51
C ASP A 61 -7.03 -6.05 -8.84
N GLU A 62 -5.87 -6.66 -8.55
CA GLU A 62 -5.77 -7.97 -7.91
C GLU A 62 -4.96 -7.96 -6.60
N ALA A 63 -5.26 -8.94 -5.76
CA ALA A 63 -4.52 -9.21 -4.55
C ALA A 63 -3.20 -9.94 -4.88
N LEU A 64 -2.09 -9.20 -4.86
CA LEU A 64 -0.77 -9.78 -5.05
C LEU A 64 -0.42 -10.83 -3.98
N THR A 65 0.21 -11.91 -4.41
CA THR A 65 0.71 -12.96 -3.51
C THR A 65 1.98 -12.52 -2.78
N ALA A 66 2.37 -13.27 -1.74
CA ALA A 66 3.65 -13.02 -1.07
C ALA A 66 4.87 -13.17 -2.01
N GLU A 67 4.78 -14.03 -3.03
CA GLU A 67 5.86 -14.17 -4.01
C GLU A 67 5.96 -12.93 -4.91
N ASP A 68 4.82 -12.41 -5.37
CA ASP A 68 4.77 -11.19 -6.18
C ASP A 68 5.35 -9.99 -5.43
N TRP A 69 5.02 -9.85 -4.13
CA TRP A 69 5.59 -8.78 -3.30
C TRP A 69 7.11 -8.88 -3.15
N ARG A 70 7.66 -10.10 -3.02
CA ARG A 70 9.12 -10.31 -2.98
C ARG A 70 9.75 -9.97 -4.32
N ALA A 71 9.16 -10.41 -5.43
CA ALA A 71 9.65 -10.10 -6.77
C ALA A 71 9.64 -8.58 -7.02
N MET A 72 8.54 -7.92 -6.71
CA MET A 72 8.39 -6.48 -6.85
C MET A 72 9.39 -5.70 -5.97
N TYR A 73 9.59 -6.13 -4.73
CA TYR A 73 10.59 -5.52 -3.86
C TYR A 73 12.00 -5.60 -4.46
N ARG A 74 12.41 -6.76 -4.97
CA ARG A 74 13.73 -6.96 -5.60
C ARG A 74 13.88 -6.05 -6.82
N GLN A 75 12.88 -6.03 -7.70
CA GLN A 75 12.91 -5.21 -8.91
C GLN A 75 12.99 -3.71 -8.60
N GLN A 76 12.25 -3.24 -7.60
CA GLN A 76 12.21 -1.81 -7.27
C GLN A 76 13.40 -1.36 -6.43
N ARG A 77 14.02 -2.24 -5.65
CA ARG A 77 15.24 -1.92 -4.89
C ARG A 77 16.37 -1.52 -5.81
N ASP A 78 16.50 -2.20 -6.95
CA ASP A 78 17.58 -1.98 -7.89
C ASP A 78 17.30 -0.76 -8.83
N TYR A 79 16.14 -0.11 -8.66
CA TYR A 79 15.71 1.07 -9.43
C TYR A 79 15.93 2.41 -8.69
N ALA A 80 16.22 2.38 -7.37
CA ALA A 80 16.38 3.56 -6.51
C ALA A 80 17.86 3.86 -6.22
#